data_AF-A0A5B7UI29-F1
#
_entry.id   AF-A0A5B7UI29-F1
#
_cell.length_a   1.000
_cell.length_b   1.000
_cell.length_c   1.000
_cell.angle_alpha   90.00
_cell.angle_beta   90.00
_cell.angle_gamma   90.00
#
_symmetry.space_group_name_H-M   'P 1'
#
loop_
_entity.id
_entity.type
_entity.pdbx_description
1 polymer ?
#
loop_
_entity_poly.entity_id
_entity_poly.type
_entity_poly.pdbx_seq_one_letter_code
_entity_poly.pdbx_strand_id
1 'polypeptide(L)'
;MVRDHLFLAVYISRPISALYALAASAVGALSAGYFGINTEDISLGLFGFNTILTAIVFSGGEKNDGLWVLLGSIITIFVNIIFVEMPFFSIIGGVFTFSFVVGTWITLAIQQGWSRINK
;
A
#
# COMPACT_ATOMS: atom_id res chain seq x y z
N MET A 1 19.65 7.85 -3.04
CA MET A 1 19.60 9.30 -3.30
C MET A 1 18.46 9.64 -4.28
N VAL A 2 17.23 9.14 -4.05
CA VAL A 2 16.00 9.48 -4.83
C VAL A 2 14.73 9.40 -3.93
N ARG A 3 14.84 9.35 -2.59
CA ARG A 3 13.68 9.02 -1.72
C ARG A 3 12.87 10.26 -1.26
N ASP A 4 13.34 11.45 -1.60
CA ASP A 4 12.97 12.68 -0.90
C ASP A 4 11.88 13.46 -1.64
N HIS A 5 11.81 13.31 -2.98
CA HIS A 5 10.96 14.14 -3.83
C HIS A 5 9.56 13.58 -4.07
N LEU A 6 9.33 12.27 -3.85
CA LEU A 6 8.02 11.65 -4.11
C LEU A 6 6.93 12.29 -3.25
N PHE A 7 7.15 12.37 -1.94
CA PHE A 7 6.17 12.97 -1.03
C PHE A 7 5.95 14.45 -1.34
N LEU A 8 7.00 15.19 -1.71
CA LEU A 8 6.87 16.58 -2.11
C LEU A 8 6.04 16.74 -3.39
N ALA A 9 6.27 15.90 -4.39
CA ALA A 9 5.51 15.91 -5.64
C ALA A 9 4.03 15.56 -5.40
N VAL A 10 3.75 14.51 -4.61
CA VAL A 10 2.38 14.13 -4.23
C VAL A 10 1.74 15.23 -3.39
N TYR A 11 2.49 15.89 -2.49
CA TYR A 11 1.99 16.97 -1.65
C TYR A 11 1.58 18.20 -2.47
N ILE A 12 2.41 18.62 -3.43
CA ILE A 12 2.10 19.73 -4.34
C ILE A 12 0.84 19.44 -5.15
N SER A 13 0.64 18.17 -5.56
CA SER A 13 -0.56 17.75 -6.28
C SER A 13 -1.79 17.73 -5.37
N ARG A 14 -1.77 16.92 -4.30
CA ARG A 14 -2.86 16.76 -3.33
C ARG A 14 -2.29 16.47 -1.94
N PRO A 15 -2.30 17.45 -1.01
CA PRO A 15 -1.72 17.29 0.34
C PRO A 15 -2.29 16.11 1.14
N ILE A 16 -3.59 15.85 1.01
CA ILE A 16 -4.27 14.74 1.71
C ILE A 16 -3.72 13.38 1.25
N SER A 17 -3.50 13.22 -0.05
CA SER A 17 -2.91 12.00 -0.61
C SER A 17 -1.48 11.77 -0.11
N ALA A 18 -0.70 12.83 0.06
CA ALA A 18 0.66 12.73 0.60
C ALA A 18 0.66 12.27 2.06
N LEU A 19 -0.26 12.78 2.89
CA LEU A 19 -0.42 12.34 4.27
C LEU A 19 -0.82 10.86 4.36
N TYR A 20 -1.78 10.44 3.54
CA TYR A 20 -2.19 9.04 3.47
C TYR A 20 -1.06 8.12 2.98
N ALA A 21 -0.33 8.54 1.95
CA ALA A 21 0.85 7.81 1.47
C ALA A 21 1.89 7.63 2.58
N LEU A 22 2.17 8.69 3.35
CA LEU A 22 3.15 8.63 4.43
C LEU A 22 2.71 7.65 5.53
N ALA A 23 1.43 7.74 5.95
CA ALA A 23 0.86 6.83 6.94
C ALA A 23 0.89 5.37 6.45
N ALA A 24 0.51 5.13 5.19
CA ALA A 24 0.51 3.79 4.60
C ALA A 24 1.92 3.21 4.44
N SER A 25 2.92 4.05 4.16
CA SER A 25 4.32 3.63 4.17
C SER A 25 4.75 3.13 5.56
N ALA A 26 4.32 3.83 6.63
CA ALA A 26 4.59 3.42 8.00
C ALA A 26 3.86 2.11 8.34
N VAL A 27 2.59 1.96 7.94
CA VAL A 27 1.84 0.70 8.10
C VAL A 27 2.60 -0.46 7.45
N GLY A 28 3.05 -0.29 6.21
CA GLY A 28 3.81 -1.32 5.49
C GLY A 28 5.09 -1.74 6.22
N ALA A 29 5.89 -0.76 6.66
CA ALA A 29 7.15 -1.03 7.37
C ALA A 29 6.91 -1.66 8.76
N LEU A 30 5.93 -1.18 9.52
CA LEU A 30 5.61 -1.70 10.85
C LEU A 30 5.03 -3.11 10.77
N SER A 31 4.15 -3.39 9.81
CA SER A 31 3.63 -4.73 9.56
C SER A 31 4.76 -5.70 9.19
N ALA A 32 5.65 -5.33 8.28
CA ALA A 32 6.80 -6.18 7.92
C ALA A 32 7.71 -6.46 9.13
N GLY A 33 7.98 -5.44 9.96
CA GLY A 33 8.75 -5.61 11.20
C GLY A 33 8.06 -6.55 12.19
N TYR A 34 6.73 -6.47 12.33
CA TYR A 34 5.96 -7.37 13.17
C TYR A 34 6.01 -8.83 12.71
N PHE A 35 6.04 -9.07 11.40
CA PHE A 35 6.17 -10.42 10.82
C PHE A 35 7.63 -10.93 10.76
N GLY A 36 8.59 -10.20 11.30
CA GLY A 36 9.99 -10.65 11.38
C GLY A 36 10.74 -10.62 10.04
N ILE A 37 10.27 -9.81 9.09
CA ILE A 37 10.94 -9.60 7.80
C ILE A 37 12.31 -8.94 8.02
N ASN A 38 13.29 -9.27 7.16
CA ASN A 38 14.63 -8.72 7.21
C ASN A 38 14.63 -7.18 7.21
N THR A 39 15.37 -6.58 8.13
CA THR A 39 15.47 -5.12 8.28
C THR A 39 16.09 -4.45 7.06
N GLU A 40 16.94 -5.14 6.31
CA GLU A 40 17.50 -4.67 5.04
C GLU A 40 16.38 -4.45 4.01
N ASP A 41 15.51 -5.43 3.80
CA ASP A 41 14.37 -5.34 2.88
C ASP A 41 13.37 -4.25 3.26
N ILE A 42 13.13 -4.08 4.56
CA ILE A 42 12.30 -2.99 5.09
C ILE A 42 12.96 -1.64 4.82
N SER A 43 14.28 -1.51 5.04
CA SER A 43 15.02 -0.26 4.84
C SER A 43 15.09 0.16 3.36
N LEU A 44 15.11 -0.82 2.45
CA LEU A 44 14.97 -0.62 1.01
C LEU A 44 13.56 -0.15 0.61
N GLY A 45 12.58 -0.30 1.51
CA GLY A 45 11.21 0.15 1.31
C GLY A 45 10.34 -0.83 0.53
N LEU A 46 10.78 -2.09 0.38
CA LEU A 46 10.07 -3.14 -0.38
C LEU A 46 8.64 -3.41 0.13
N PHE A 47 8.42 -3.12 1.41
CA PHE A 47 7.14 -3.30 2.09
C PHE A 47 6.33 -2.01 2.23
N GLY A 48 6.87 -0.86 1.84
CA GLY A 48 6.19 0.45 1.93
C GLY A 48 5.65 0.98 0.61
N PHE A 49 6.29 0.70 -0.54
CA PHE A 49 5.89 1.34 -1.80
C PHE A 49 4.55 0.85 -2.33
N ASN A 50 4.25 -0.45 -2.20
CA ASN A 50 2.95 -1.01 -2.62
C ASN A 50 1.80 -0.41 -1.80
N THR A 51 1.98 -0.23 -0.50
CA THR A 51 0.96 0.39 0.37
C THR A 51 0.79 1.88 0.08
N ILE A 52 1.87 2.61 -0.24
CA ILE A 52 1.81 4.00 -0.72
C ILE A 52 0.90 4.10 -1.97
N LEU A 53 1.12 3.25 -2.98
CA LEU A 53 0.33 3.28 -4.21
C LEU A 53 -1.15 3.00 -3.93
N THR A 54 -1.46 2.02 -3.09
CA THR A 54 -2.84 1.72 -2.68
C THR A 54 -3.47 2.91 -1.97
N ALA A 55 -2.75 3.53 -1.03
CA ALA A 55 -3.24 4.69 -0.31
C ALA A 55 -3.54 5.89 -1.23
N ILE A 56 -2.71 6.11 -2.26
CA ILE A 56 -2.95 7.17 -3.25
C ILE A 56 -4.25 6.89 -4.03
N VAL A 57 -4.51 5.64 -4.44
CA VAL A 57 -5.74 5.27 -5.17
C VAL A 57 -6.99 5.54 -4.36
N PHE A 58 -7.00 5.21 -3.07
CA PHE A 58 -8.17 5.40 -2.20
C PHE A 58 -8.19 6.75 -1.48
N SER A 59 -7.24 7.63 -1.77
CA SER A 59 -7.17 8.94 -1.12
C SER A 59 -8.25 9.90 -1.62
N GLY A 60 -8.91 10.57 -0.69
CA GLY A 60 -9.87 11.62 -0.98
C GLY A 60 -10.19 12.46 0.25
N GLY A 61 -11.21 13.33 0.13
CA GLY A 61 -11.63 14.23 1.20
C GLY A 61 -12.89 13.77 1.95
N GLU A 62 -13.44 12.62 1.60
CA GLU A 62 -14.66 12.10 2.22
C GLU A 62 -14.36 11.41 3.56
N LYS A 63 -15.36 11.37 4.44
CA LYS A 63 -15.23 10.80 5.79
C LYS A 63 -14.76 9.34 5.78
N ASN A 64 -15.12 8.58 4.74
CA ASN A 64 -14.80 7.15 4.64
C ASN A 64 -13.48 6.86 3.93
N ASP A 65 -12.84 7.84 3.29
CA ASP A 65 -11.63 7.60 2.49
C ASP A 65 -10.47 7.11 3.36
N GLY A 66 -10.31 7.67 4.57
CA GLY A 66 -9.31 7.22 5.52
C GLY A 66 -9.47 5.74 5.92
N LEU A 67 -10.71 5.25 6.02
CA LEU A 67 -10.99 3.84 6.29
C LEU A 67 -10.56 2.96 5.11
N TRP A 68 -10.89 3.35 3.88
CA TRP A 68 -10.53 2.60 2.67
C TRP A 68 -9.02 2.63 2.41
N VAL A 69 -8.35 3.75 2.68
CA VAL A 69 -6.88 3.85 2.66
C VAL A 69 -6.25 2.86 3.64
N LEU A 70 -6.73 2.83 4.89
CA LEU A 70 -6.19 1.94 5.90
C LEU A 70 -6.42 0.46 5.54
N LEU A 71 -7.67 0.10 5.23
CA LEU A 71 -8.03 -1.27 4.84
C LEU A 71 -7.27 -1.72 3.59
N GLY A 72 -7.20 -0.87 2.57
CA GLY A 72 -6.47 -1.17 1.35
C GLY A 72 -4.98 -1.34 1.58
N SER A 73 -4.37 -0.50 2.40
CA SER A 73 -2.96 -0.62 2.79
C SER A 73 -2.69 -1.93 3.52
N ILE A 74 -3.56 -2.30 4.47
CA ILE A 74 -3.48 -3.56 5.22
C ILE A 74 -3.60 -4.76 4.28
N ILE A 75 -4.61 -4.80 3.41
CA ILE A 75 -4.79 -5.88 2.42
C ILE A 75 -3.54 -5.98 1.53
N THR A 76 -3.05 -4.85 1.04
CA THR A 76 -1.90 -4.81 0.14
C THR A 76 -0.61 -5.30 0.80
N ILE A 77 -0.35 -4.95 2.06
CA ILE A 77 0.86 -5.43 2.75
C ILE A 77 0.79 -6.92 3.01
N PHE A 78 -0.37 -7.46 3.36
CA PHE A 78 -0.54 -8.91 3.51
C PHE A 78 -0.30 -9.66 2.19
N VAL A 79 -0.86 -9.14 1.09
CA VAL A 79 -0.60 -9.68 -0.25
C VAL A 79 0.89 -9.61 -0.59
N ASN A 80 1.57 -8.51 -0.26
CA ASN A 80 3.00 -8.34 -0.52
C ASN A 80 3.84 -9.36 0.27
N ILE A 81 3.60 -9.51 1.57
CA ILE A 81 4.29 -10.50 2.41
C ILE A 81 4.10 -11.90 1.84
N ILE A 82 2.88 -12.28 1.46
CA ILE A 82 2.62 -13.61 0.87
C ILE A 82 3.39 -13.80 -0.45
N PHE A 83 3.36 -12.80 -1.34
CA PHE A 83 3.97 -12.94 -2.67
C PHE A 83 5.50 -12.93 -2.64
N VAL A 84 6.12 -12.18 -1.73
CA VAL A 84 7.59 -12.16 -1.59
C VAL A 84 8.12 -13.53 -1.15
N GLU A 85 7.38 -14.24 -0.31
CA GLU A 85 7.75 -15.59 0.16
C GLU A 85 7.46 -16.69 -0.87
N MET A 86 6.74 -16.40 -1.96
CA MET A 86 6.41 -17.39 -2.98
C MET A 86 7.59 -17.64 -3.94
N PRO A 87 8.05 -18.89 -4.11
CA PRO A 87 9.22 -19.20 -4.97
C PRO A 87 9.07 -18.74 -6.43
N PHE A 88 7.84 -18.75 -6.95
CA PHE A 88 7.53 -18.31 -8.30
C PHE A 88 7.99 -16.87 -8.57
N PHE A 89 7.73 -15.95 -7.65
CA PHE A 89 8.08 -14.54 -7.83
C PHE A 89 9.59 -14.30 -7.76
N SER A 90 10.31 -15.09 -6.97
CA SER A 90 11.77 -15.06 -6.93
C SER A 90 12.38 -15.46 -8.28
N ILE A 91 11.84 -16.49 -8.94
CA ILE A 91 12.32 -16.99 -10.24
C ILE A 91 12.18 -15.92 -11.35
N ILE A 92 11.12 -15.10 -11.31
CA ILE A 92 10.86 -14.08 -12.33
C ILE A 92 11.47 -12.70 -11.99
N GLY A 93 12.25 -12.59 -10.90
CA GLY A 93 12.98 -11.38 -10.54
C GLY A 93 12.26 -10.45 -9.55
N GLY A 94 11.18 -10.89 -8.92
CA GLY A 94 10.48 -10.19 -7.85
C GLY A 94 8.99 -9.93 -8.12
N VAL A 95 8.29 -9.43 -7.10
CA VAL A 95 6.84 -9.16 -7.15
C VAL A 95 6.53 -7.78 -7.75
N PHE A 96 7.46 -6.83 -7.63
CA PHE A 96 7.30 -5.44 -8.03
C PHE A 96 5.96 -4.85 -7.51
N THR A 97 5.21 -4.16 -8.37
CA THR A 97 3.94 -3.53 -8.03
C THR A 97 2.74 -4.46 -8.15
N PHE A 98 2.95 -5.77 -8.36
CA PHE A 98 1.84 -6.70 -8.53
C PHE A 98 1.00 -6.84 -7.26
N SER A 99 1.63 -6.76 -6.07
CA SER A 99 0.90 -6.74 -4.79
C SER A 99 -0.03 -5.54 -4.67
N PHE A 100 0.39 -4.35 -5.16
CA PHE A 100 -0.47 -3.17 -5.24
C PHE A 100 -1.68 -3.43 -6.14
N VAL A 101 -1.49 -4.03 -7.32
CA VAL A 101 -2.59 -4.31 -8.26
C VAL A 101 -3.62 -5.25 -7.62
N VAL A 102 -3.16 -6.38 -7.07
CA VAL A 102 -4.03 -7.37 -6.43
C VAL A 102 -4.71 -6.79 -5.19
N GLY A 103 -3.96 -6.09 -4.33
CA GLY A 103 -4.50 -5.45 -3.14
C GLY A 103 -5.60 -4.44 -3.48
N THR A 104 -5.35 -3.58 -4.47
CA THR A 104 -6.32 -2.58 -4.94
C THR A 104 -7.58 -3.22 -5.52
N TRP A 105 -7.46 -4.28 -6.33
CA TRP A 105 -8.62 -4.99 -6.88
C TRP A 105 -9.49 -5.61 -5.78
N ILE A 106 -8.88 -6.23 -4.77
CA ILE A 106 -9.60 -6.79 -3.62
C ILE A 106 -10.33 -5.68 -2.87
N THR A 107 -9.64 -4.57 -2.55
CA THR A 107 -10.26 -3.45 -1.84
C THR A 107 -11.39 -2.80 -2.64
N LEU A 108 -11.23 -2.62 -3.95
CA LEU A 108 -12.29 -2.13 -4.84
C LEU A 108 -13.51 -3.06 -4.87
N ALA A 109 -13.31 -4.38 -4.90
CA ALA A 109 -14.40 -5.34 -4.88
C ALA A 109 -15.21 -5.24 -3.58
N ILE A 110 -14.52 -5.11 -2.43
CA ILE A 110 -15.15 -4.93 -1.11
C ILE A 110 -15.89 -3.60 -1.07
N GLN A 111 -15.26 -2.50 -1.49
CA GLN A 111 -15.85 -1.16 -1.48
C GLN A 111 -17.10 -1.07 -2.36
N GLN A 112 -17.07 -1.68 -3.55
CA GLN A 112 -18.23 -1.73 -4.44
C GLN A 112 -19.37 -2.55 -3.83
N GLY A 113 -19.07 -3.68 -3.19
CA GLY A 113 -20.07 -4.47 -2.46
C GLY A 113 -20.72 -3.67 -1.35
N TRP A 114 -19.92 -2.99 -0.53
CA TRP A 114 -20.39 -2.13 0.56
C TRP A 114 -21.28 -0.98 0.05
N SER A 115 -20.85 -0.28 -1.00
CA SER A 115 -21.60 0.84 -1.57
C SER A 115 -22.95 0.42 -2.15
N ARG A 116 -23.09 -0.82 -2.63
CA ARG A 116 -24.38 -1.35 -3.12
C ARG A 116 -25.37 -1.65 -2.00
N ILE A 117 -24.90 -2.03 -0.81
CA ILE A 117 -25.75 -2.37 0.35
C ILE A 117 -26.22 -1.08 1.07
N ASN A 118 -25.37 -0.06 1.11
CA ASN A 118 -25.63 1.20 1.82
C ASN A 118 -26.27 2.30 0.93
N LYS A 119 -26.73 1.96 -0.27
CA LYS A 119 -27.59 2.80 -1.10
C LYS A 119 -29.05 2.55 -0.75
#